data_AF-K6ZT98-F1
#
_entry.id   AF-K6ZT98-F1
#
_cell.length_a   1.000
_cell.length_b   1.000
_cell.length_c   1.000
_cell.angle_alpha   90.00
_cell.angle_beta   90.00
_cell.angle_gamma   90.00
#
_symmetry.space_group_name_H-M   'P 1'
#
loop_
_entity.id
_entity.type
_entity.pdbx_description
1 polymer ?
#
loop_
_entity_poly.entity_id
_entity_poly.type
_entity_poly.pdbx_seq_one_letter_code
_entity_poly.pdbx_strand_id
1 'polypeptide(L)'
;MLLGSCLTGQAFANAPVAAVHALAYPLGGHFHIPHVLSHALVLIHVMNFNLSHCANLYAELAPVISDAIDLDGNDVEVAKARVDFLSSLIKQLKLPTSLVEVGTAESDINNLAKDTMLHTRLLVNNPKPVTLEDVVHIYQQAHQGTD
;
A
#
# COMPACT_ATOMS: atom_id res chain seq x y z
N MET A 1 1.21 -14.41 15.30
CA MET A 1 1.21 -12.95 15.07
C MET A 1 2.39 -12.22 15.71
N LEU A 2 2.67 -12.37 17.02
CA LEU A 2 3.76 -11.62 17.70
C LEU A 2 5.16 -11.81 17.08
N LEU A 3 5.57 -13.05 16.80
CA LEU A 3 6.87 -13.33 16.19
C LEU A 3 7.01 -12.68 14.80
N GLY A 4 5.97 -12.80 13.96
CA GLY A 4 5.95 -12.19 12.63
C GLY A 4 6.12 -10.67 12.71
N SER A 5 5.38 -10.00 13.60
CA SER A 5 5.51 -8.55 13.82
C SER A 5 6.92 -8.14 14.29
N CYS A 6 7.53 -8.92 15.19
CA CYS A 6 8.90 -8.69 15.64
C CYS A 6 9.92 -8.81 14.49
N LEU A 7 9.79 -9.84 13.66
CA LEU A 7 10.66 -10.05 12.50
C LEU A 7 10.48 -8.95 11.44
N THR A 8 9.26 -8.49 11.20
CA THR A 8 8.99 -7.33 10.34
C THR A 8 9.68 -6.07 10.88
N GLY A 9 9.64 -5.85 12.20
CA GLY A 9 10.37 -4.75 12.86
C GLY A 9 11.87 -4.80 12.63
N GLN A 10 12.47 -5.98 12.75
CA GLN A 10 13.90 -6.20 12.46
C GLN A 10 14.23 -5.94 10.98
N ALA A 11 13.35 -6.34 10.06
CA ALA A 11 13.54 -6.12 8.65
C ALA A 11 13.53 -4.62 8.30
N PHE A 12 12.46 -3.88 8.66
CA PHE A 12 12.39 -2.47 8.25
C PHE A 12 13.33 -1.53 9.03
N ALA A 13 13.86 -1.98 10.18
CA ALA A 13 14.94 -1.26 10.87
C ALA A 13 16.23 -1.21 10.03
N ASN A 14 16.43 -2.17 9.12
CA ASN A 14 17.60 -2.27 8.26
C ASN A 14 17.30 -1.96 6.79
N ALA A 15 16.05 -2.15 6.35
CA ALA A 15 15.56 -1.82 5.01
C ALA A 15 14.34 -0.89 5.16
N PRO A 16 14.54 0.44 5.20
CA PRO A 16 13.48 1.39 5.52
C PRO A 16 12.24 1.25 4.63
N VAL A 17 11.10 1.64 5.20
CA VAL A 17 9.81 1.67 4.51
C VAL A 17 9.75 2.73 3.40
N ALA A 18 8.72 2.64 2.56
CA ALA A 18 8.57 3.41 1.33
C ALA A 18 7.18 4.10 1.20
N ALA A 19 6.64 4.18 -0.01
CA ALA A 19 5.48 5.00 -0.34
C ALA A 19 4.21 4.67 0.50
N VAL A 20 3.96 3.41 0.86
CA VAL A 20 2.80 3.06 1.72
C VAL A 20 2.80 3.88 3.01
N HIS A 21 3.94 4.00 3.69
CA HIS A 21 4.04 4.79 4.92
C HIS A 21 3.96 6.30 4.63
N ALA A 22 4.56 6.75 3.53
CA ALA A 22 4.50 8.16 3.12
C ALA A 22 3.06 8.64 2.88
N LEU A 23 2.23 7.80 2.24
CA LEU A 23 0.80 8.10 2.04
C LEU A 23 -0.04 7.86 3.32
N ALA A 24 0.35 6.93 4.18
CA ALA A 24 -0.41 6.66 5.40
C ALA A 24 -0.30 7.77 6.47
N TYR A 25 0.83 8.49 6.52
CA TYR A 25 1.08 9.51 7.56
C TYR A 25 0.11 10.71 7.48
N PRO A 26 -0.11 11.35 6.31
CA PRO A 26 -1.11 12.42 6.22
C PRO A 26 -2.52 11.97 6.61
N LEU A 27 -2.92 10.74 6.24
CA LEU A 27 -4.23 10.20 6.64
C LEU A 27 -4.38 10.13 8.17
N GLY A 28 -3.36 9.62 8.87
CA GLY A 28 -3.37 9.58 10.33
C GLY A 28 -3.31 10.97 10.98
N GLY A 29 -2.60 11.91 10.37
CA GLY A 29 -2.46 13.29 10.87
C GLY A 29 -3.73 14.13 10.73
N HIS A 30 -4.39 14.07 9.57
CA HIS A 30 -5.58 14.89 9.28
C HIS A 30 -6.89 14.29 9.81
N PHE A 31 -7.02 12.96 9.79
CA PHE A 31 -8.30 12.29 10.08
C PHE A 31 -8.25 11.40 11.32
N HIS A 32 -7.13 11.37 12.04
CA HIS A 32 -6.93 10.52 13.22
C HIS A 32 -7.21 9.03 12.97
N ILE A 33 -7.02 8.59 11.73
CA ILE A 33 -7.18 7.19 11.33
C ILE A 33 -6.08 6.36 12.03
N PRO A 34 -6.43 5.26 12.71
CA PRO A 34 -5.45 4.38 13.35
C PRO A 34 -4.37 3.95 12.37
N HIS A 35 -3.11 3.94 12.82
CA HIS A 35 -1.94 3.72 11.95
C HIS A 35 -2.11 2.53 11.00
N VAL A 36 -2.44 1.34 11.50
CA VAL A 36 -2.61 0.13 10.67
C VAL A 36 -3.70 0.31 9.61
N LEU A 37 -4.79 1.01 9.95
CA LEU A 37 -5.88 1.26 9.01
C LEU A 37 -5.45 2.20 7.88
N SER A 38 -4.70 3.26 8.18
CA SER A 38 -4.16 4.17 7.15
C SER A 38 -3.28 3.43 6.14
N HIS A 39 -2.53 2.41 6.59
CA HIS A 39 -1.69 1.59 5.70
C HIS A 39 -2.55 0.69 4.81
N ALA A 40 -3.55 0.02 5.39
CA ALA A 40 -4.43 -0.88 4.65
C ALA A 40 -5.14 -0.16 3.50
N LEU A 41 -5.61 1.07 3.74
CA LEU A 41 -6.35 1.89 2.76
C LEU A 41 -5.54 2.25 1.50
N VAL A 42 -4.20 2.31 1.59
CA VAL A 42 -3.35 2.70 0.46
C VAL A 42 -2.47 1.56 -0.06
N LEU A 43 -2.39 0.43 0.67
CA LEU A 43 -1.49 -0.67 0.38
C LEU A 43 -1.67 -1.22 -1.04
N ILE A 44 -2.89 -1.58 -1.41
CA ILE A 44 -3.19 -2.22 -2.70
C ILE A 44 -2.86 -1.28 -3.87
N HIS A 45 -3.22 0.00 -3.74
CA HIS A 45 -2.96 1.01 -4.77
C HIS A 45 -1.46 1.27 -4.96
N VAL A 46 -0.69 1.36 -3.87
CA VAL A 46 0.78 1.50 -3.94
C VAL A 46 1.43 0.24 -4.52
N MET A 47 0.95 -0.95 -4.17
CA MET A 47 1.45 -2.19 -4.75
C MET A 47 1.20 -2.25 -6.26
N ASN A 48 0.00 -1.88 -6.71
CA ASN A 48 -0.34 -1.77 -8.12
C ASN A 48 0.54 -0.75 -8.85
N PHE A 49 0.78 0.41 -8.24
CA PHE A 49 1.69 1.43 -8.78
C PHE A 49 3.11 0.88 -8.97
N ASN A 50 3.61 0.08 -8.02
CA ASN A 50 4.94 -0.50 -8.02
C ASN A 50 5.09 -1.77 -8.86
N LEU A 51 4.00 -2.38 -9.37
CA LEU A 51 4.06 -3.65 -10.12
C LEU A 51 5.07 -3.62 -11.27
N SER A 52 5.16 -2.53 -12.01
CA SER A 52 6.08 -2.40 -13.15
C SER A 52 7.57 -2.46 -12.77
N HIS A 53 7.91 -2.28 -11.50
CA HIS A 53 9.29 -2.29 -10.99
C HIS A 53 9.56 -3.44 -10.02
N CYS A 54 8.51 -4.13 -9.55
CA CYS A 54 8.62 -5.10 -8.46
C CYS A 54 7.92 -6.42 -8.72
N ALA A 55 7.39 -6.67 -9.93
CA ALA A 55 6.67 -7.89 -10.25
C ALA A 55 7.45 -9.16 -9.86
N ASN A 56 8.74 -9.24 -10.20
CA ASN A 56 9.59 -10.38 -9.86
C ASN A 56 9.73 -10.59 -8.34
N LEU A 57 10.03 -9.52 -7.60
CA LEU A 57 10.12 -9.58 -6.13
C LEU A 57 8.76 -9.89 -5.49
N TYR A 58 7.68 -9.50 -6.16
CA TYR A 58 6.33 -9.74 -5.68
C TYR A 58 5.93 -11.21 -5.87
N ALA A 59 6.21 -11.76 -7.05
CA ALA A 59 6.02 -13.17 -7.38
C ALA A 59 6.87 -14.09 -6.49
N GLU A 60 8.13 -13.73 -6.24
CA GLU A 60 9.03 -14.49 -5.35
C GLU A 60 8.43 -14.71 -3.95
N LEU A 61 7.70 -13.73 -3.44
CA LEU A 61 7.08 -13.79 -2.11
C LEU A 61 5.69 -14.43 -2.10
N ALA A 62 5.05 -14.69 -3.25
CA ALA A 62 3.70 -15.24 -3.29
C ALA A 62 3.58 -16.60 -2.57
N PRO A 63 4.47 -17.60 -2.81
CA PRO A 63 4.36 -18.92 -2.20
C PRO A 63 4.53 -18.92 -0.67
N VAL A 64 5.24 -17.94 -0.11
CA VAL A 64 5.43 -17.84 1.34
C VAL A 64 4.28 -17.13 2.06
N ILE A 65 3.42 -16.42 1.32
CA ILE A 65 2.27 -15.70 1.88
C ILE A 65 1.06 -16.61 2.00
N SER A 66 0.74 -17.36 0.95
CA SER A 66 -0.41 -18.27 0.94
C SER A 66 -0.38 -19.22 -0.24
N ASP A 67 -0.74 -20.49 0.01
CA ASP A 67 -0.98 -21.49 -1.03
C ASP A 67 -2.23 -21.19 -1.89
N ALA A 68 -3.04 -20.21 -1.51
CA ALA A 68 -4.22 -19.78 -2.27
C ALA A 68 -3.89 -18.77 -3.39
N ILE A 69 -2.64 -18.30 -3.47
CA ILE A 69 -2.21 -17.40 -4.55
C ILE A 69 -1.87 -18.25 -5.77
N ASP A 70 -2.45 -17.90 -6.92
CA ASP A 70 -2.11 -18.54 -8.18
C ASP A 70 -0.66 -18.25 -8.57
N LEU A 71 0.10 -19.32 -8.78
CA LEU A 71 1.51 -19.28 -9.16
C LEU A 71 1.72 -19.61 -10.65
N ASP A 72 0.64 -19.92 -11.38
CA ASP A 72 0.70 -20.17 -12.80
C ASP A 72 0.86 -18.84 -13.55
N GLY A 73 1.85 -18.79 -14.45
CA GLY A 73 2.10 -17.63 -15.30
C GLY A 73 3.48 -17.01 -15.08
N ASN A 74 3.66 -15.82 -15.64
CA ASN A 74 4.88 -15.03 -15.46
C ASN A 74 4.83 -14.17 -14.19
N ASP A 75 5.97 -13.58 -13.81
CA ASP A 75 6.09 -12.76 -12.59
C ASP A 75 5.02 -11.68 -12.44
N VAL A 76 4.56 -11.06 -13.53
CA VAL A 76 3.52 -10.02 -13.48
C VAL A 76 2.16 -10.63 -13.13
N GLU A 77 1.85 -11.80 -13.67
CA GLU A 77 0.59 -12.52 -13.41
C GLU A 77 0.54 -12.99 -11.96
N VAL A 78 1.61 -13.62 -11.47
CA VAL A 78 1.73 -14.07 -10.07
C VAL A 78 1.71 -12.88 -9.09
N ALA A 79 2.40 -11.78 -9.43
CA ALA A 79 2.39 -10.58 -8.60
C ALA A 79 0.99 -9.96 -8.49
N LYS A 80 0.19 -9.96 -9.58
CA LYS A 80 -1.20 -9.51 -9.56
C LYS A 80 -2.07 -10.44 -8.72
N ALA A 81 -1.97 -11.75 -8.91
CA ALA A 81 -2.70 -12.73 -8.11
C ALA A 81 -2.45 -12.55 -6.60
N ARG A 82 -1.20 -12.21 -6.22
CA ARG A 82 -0.85 -11.86 -4.85
C ARG A 82 -1.50 -10.57 -4.36
N VAL A 83 -1.53 -9.52 -5.19
CA VAL A 83 -2.21 -8.25 -4.86
C VAL A 83 -3.70 -8.49 -4.65
N ASP A 84 -4.33 -9.28 -5.52
CA ASP A 84 -5.75 -9.64 -5.44
C ASP A 84 -6.07 -10.46 -4.19
N PHE A 85 -5.18 -11.39 -3.82
CA PHE A 85 -5.27 -12.13 -2.56
C PHE A 85 -5.23 -11.18 -1.35
N LEU A 86 -4.31 -10.22 -1.32
CA LEU A 86 -4.20 -9.25 -0.23
C LEU A 86 -5.43 -8.32 -0.16
N SER A 87 -5.96 -7.88 -1.30
CA SER A 87 -7.21 -7.10 -1.34
C SER A 87 -8.38 -7.91 -0.78
N SER A 88 -8.49 -9.18 -1.18
CA SER A 88 -9.50 -10.11 -0.66
C SER A 88 -9.36 -10.33 0.85
N LEU A 89 -8.11 -10.43 1.35
CA LEU A 89 -7.83 -10.57 2.78
C LEU A 89 -8.26 -9.33 3.57
N ILE A 90 -7.99 -8.12 3.07
CA ILE A 90 -8.42 -6.85 3.69
C ILE A 90 -9.95 -6.84 3.87
N LYS A 91 -10.70 -7.27 2.84
CA LYS A 91 -12.16 -7.39 2.90
C LYS A 91 -12.63 -8.44 3.91
N GLN A 92 -11.99 -9.61 3.93
CA GLN A 92 -12.31 -10.67 4.89
C GLN A 92 -12.09 -10.22 6.34
N LEU A 93 -11.08 -9.38 6.57
CA LEU A 93 -10.80 -8.75 7.87
C LEU A 93 -11.78 -7.62 8.23
N LYS A 94 -12.73 -7.29 7.34
CA LYS A 94 -13.73 -6.23 7.52
C LYS A 94 -13.10 -4.86 7.80
N LEU A 95 -11.94 -4.61 7.18
CA LEU A 95 -11.32 -3.30 7.20
C LEU A 95 -11.99 -2.41 6.14
N PRO A 96 -12.14 -1.10 6.40
CA PRO A 96 -12.51 -0.14 5.37
C PRO A 96 -11.65 -0.28 4.12
N THR A 97 -12.30 -0.26 2.97
CA THR A 97 -11.68 -0.49 1.65
C THR A 97 -11.50 0.77 0.83
N SER A 98 -12.06 1.88 1.29
CA SER A 98 -11.99 3.18 0.63
C SER A 98 -11.77 4.31 1.64
N LEU A 99 -11.19 5.42 1.17
CA LEU A 99 -11.03 6.61 2.00
C LEU A 99 -12.38 7.29 2.30
N VAL A 100 -13.41 7.06 1.48
CA VAL A 100 -14.77 7.56 1.73
C VAL A 100 -15.35 6.97 3.01
N GLU A 101 -15.13 5.67 3.26
CA GLU A 101 -15.62 4.97 4.47
C GLU A 101 -15.04 5.52 5.78
N VAL A 102 -13.90 6.21 5.71
CA VAL A 102 -13.24 6.84 6.86
C VAL A 102 -13.39 8.36 6.87
N GLY A 103 -14.31 8.90 6.07
CA GLY A 103 -14.75 10.30 6.15
C GLY A 103 -13.90 11.30 5.37
N THR A 104 -13.10 10.86 4.40
CA THR A 104 -12.35 11.78 3.53
C THR A 104 -13.20 12.28 2.36
N ALA A 105 -13.01 13.54 1.98
CA ALA A 105 -13.61 14.12 0.78
C ALA A 105 -12.60 14.15 -0.38
N GLU A 106 -13.09 14.15 -1.61
CA GLU A 106 -12.24 14.24 -2.81
C GLU A 106 -11.41 15.55 -2.82
N SER A 107 -11.94 16.62 -2.22
CA SER A 107 -11.24 17.90 -2.04
C SER A 107 -9.97 17.79 -1.18
N ASP A 108 -9.86 16.76 -0.35
CA ASP A 108 -8.72 16.57 0.56
C ASP A 108 -7.49 15.98 -0.16
N ILE A 109 -7.70 15.32 -1.31
CA ILE A 109 -6.67 14.58 -2.04
C ILE A 109 -5.46 15.45 -2.37
N ASN A 110 -5.68 16.67 -2.85
CA ASN A 110 -4.60 17.57 -3.22
C ASN A 110 -3.74 17.98 -2.02
N ASN A 111 -4.34 18.15 -0.84
CA ASN A 111 -3.60 18.48 0.37
C ASN A 111 -2.85 17.26 0.90
N LEU A 112 -3.50 16.10 0.95
CA LEU A 112 -2.87 14.82 1.31
C LEU A 112 -1.67 14.50 0.42
N ALA A 113 -1.79 14.75 -0.89
CA ALA A 113 -0.71 14.52 -1.84
C ALA A 113 0.48 15.45 -1.61
N LYS A 114 0.23 16.76 -1.38
CA LYS A 114 1.29 17.71 -1.05
C LYS A 114 2.03 17.31 0.23
N ASP A 115 1.30 16.93 1.27
CA ASP A 115 1.89 16.52 2.54
C ASP A 115 2.69 15.21 2.40
N THR A 116 2.19 14.27 1.59
CA THR A 116 2.92 13.04 1.25
C THR A 116 4.29 13.36 0.64
N MET A 117 4.36 14.35 -0.26
CA MET A 117 5.61 14.75 -0.92
C MET A 117 6.64 15.36 0.04
N LEU A 118 6.24 15.77 1.25
CA LEU A 118 7.18 16.21 2.30
C LEU A 118 7.97 15.04 2.91
N HIS A 119 7.48 13.80 2.77
CA HIS A 119 8.13 12.59 3.28
C HIS A 119 9.23 12.05 2.33
N THR A 120 10.12 12.94 1.89
CA THR A 120 11.17 12.66 0.88
C THR A 120 12.05 11.45 1.23
N ARG A 121 12.41 11.28 2.50
CA ARG A 121 13.20 10.14 2.99
C ARG A 121 12.52 8.78 2.78
N LEU A 122 11.19 8.73 2.78
CA LEU A 122 10.44 7.50 2.52
C LEU A 122 10.24 7.31 1.01
N LEU A 123 9.88 8.38 0.31
CA LEU A 123 9.62 8.34 -1.14
C LEU A 123 10.86 7.94 -1.94
N VAL A 124 12.06 8.37 -1.54
CA VAL A 124 13.32 7.99 -2.20
C VAL A 124 13.63 6.49 -2.09
N ASN A 125 13.07 5.78 -1.10
CA ASN A 125 13.24 4.33 -0.96
C ASN A 125 12.21 3.55 -1.80
N ASN A 126 11.22 4.22 -2.39
CA ASN A 126 10.23 3.54 -3.20
C ASN A 126 10.88 3.04 -4.51
N PRO A 127 10.67 1.77 -4.89
CA PRO A 127 11.35 1.17 -6.04
C PRO A 127 11.02 1.86 -7.37
N LYS A 128 9.82 2.42 -7.47
CA LYS A 128 9.42 3.29 -8.58
C LYS A 128 9.47 4.75 -8.13
N PRO A 129 10.11 5.67 -8.87
CA PRO A 129 10.06 7.09 -8.56
C PRO A 129 8.62 7.58 -8.43
N VAL A 130 8.33 8.34 -7.37
CA VAL A 130 6.98 8.82 -7.05
C VAL A 130 6.91 10.32 -7.31
N THR A 131 6.04 10.74 -8.23
CA THR A 131 5.73 12.15 -8.48
C THR A 131 4.48 12.59 -7.72
N LEU A 132 4.25 13.91 -7.62
CA LEU A 132 3.02 14.44 -7.02
C LEU A 132 1.77 13.94 -7.76
N GLU A 133 1.84 13.85 -9.09
CA GLU A 133 0.74 13.35 -9.93
C GLU A 133 0.44 11.87 -9.63
N ASP A 134 1.47 11.05 -9.45
CA ASP A 134 1.31 9.66 -9.03
C ASP A 134 0.62 9.55 -7.67
N VAL A 135 1.01 10.39 -6.70
CA VAL A 135 0.39 10.39 -5.37
C VAL A 135 -1.08 10.80 -5.44
N VAL A 136 -1.41 11.83 -6.21
CA VAL A 136 -2.81 12.24 -6.45
C VAL A 136 -3.59 11.08 -7.06
N HIS A 137 -3.04 10.41 -8.07
CA HIS A 137 -3.69 9.27 -8.70
C HIS A 137 -3.91 8.11 -7.72
N ILE A 138 -2.92 7.78 -6.90
CA ILE A 138 -3.04 6.73 -5.89
C ILE A 138 -4.13 7.08 -4.86
N TYR A 139 -4.21 8.33 -4.39
CA TYR A 139 -5.28 8.75 -3.49
C TYR A 139 -6.66 8.75 -4.16
N GLN A 140 -6.77 9.09 -5.43
CA GLN A 140 -8.03 8.99 -6.18
C GLN A 140 -8.51 7.54 -6.26
N GLN A 141 -7.60 6.60 -6.54
CA GLN A 141 -7.91 5.17 -6.52
C GLN A 141 -8.32 4.71 -5.12
N ALA A 142 -7.58 5.13 -4.07
CA ALA A 142 -7.91 4.81 -2.68
C ALA A 142 -9.23 5.44 -2.22
N HIS A 143 -9.61 6.59 -2.76
CA HIS A 143 -10.88 7.25 -2.49
C HIS A 143 -12.05 6.45 -3.06
N GLN A 144 -11.92 5.92 -4.28
CA GLN A 144 -12.90 5.02 -4.90
C GLN A 144 -12.92 3.63 -4.22
N GLY A 145 -11.77 3.18 -3.72
CA GLY A 145 -11.57 1.93 -3.01
C GLY A 145 -11.07 0.80 -3.90
N THR A 146 -10.98 -0.40 -3.31
CA THR A 146 -10.64 -1.63 -4.03
C THR A 146 -11.88 -2.50 -4.23
N ASP A 147 -12.28 -2.68 -5.48
CA ASP A 147 -13.34 -3.63 -5.89
C ASP A 147 -13.01 -5.07 -5.50
#